data_AF-A0A942J4D4-F1
#
_entry.id   AF-A0A942J4D4-F1
#
_cell.length_a   1.000
_cell.length_b   1.000
_cell.length_c   1.000
_cell.angle_alpha   90.00
_cell.angle_beta   90.00
_cell.angle_gamma   90.00
#
_symmetry.space_group_name_H-M   'P 1'
#
loop_
_entity.id
_entity.type
_entity.pdbx_description
1 polymer ?
#
loop_
_entity_poly.entity_id
_entity_poly.type
_entity_poly.pdbx_seq_one_letter_code
_entity_poly.pdbx_strand_id
1 'polypeptide(L)'
;MSSATLSKFDYQVRDRTGRLITGQLEADNQAAVASKLASMGYAPVRITEVSEQGLNREIRIPGLGDRVKLKDLAIFSRQFATMISSGLSLIRSLSILHAQTENKKLAEVIDEIRGKVEAGASLSSAMVEHDKVFPKLYVAMVKAGEAAGMLDQVLLRVAMMLEADVKLRAKIKSAMTYPVIVFVMAIMLSTVMLIFIVPVFDGMFKDLGGELPWLTAQLVKASDFVTSWLGVITYIVVPTLLWTAYKQIRANPRGRYLLDVIKLKLPVFGPLFHKIALTRFARNLSTLLAAGVPILQALEITAETVNNGPMGGAITEVQDSVRQGESMNAPLKQHEVFPPMVVQMIAVGEETGNVDGMLSKIADFYDTEVEATTEQLTAMMEPLMIGVIGGIVGGMVIALYLPMFKIFEMIA
;
A
#
# COMPACT_ATOMS: atom_id res chain seq x y z
N MET A 1 -30.03 -43.63 -5.94
CA MET A 1 -28.64 -44.06 -5.66
C MET A 1 -27.95 -42.89 -4.98
N SER A 2 -27.69 -43.03 -3.68
CA SER A 2 -27.12 -41.96 -2.85
C SER A 2 -25.62 -41.90 -3.08
N SER A 3 -25.10 -40.77 -3.54
CA SER A 3 -23.67 -40.48 -3.56
C SER A 3 -23.18 -40.42 -2.12
N ALA A 4 -22.40 -41.38 -1.66
CA ALA A 4 -21.81 -41.34 -0.33
C ALA A 4 -20.77 -40.20 -0.30
N THR A 5 -20.95 -39.24 0.59
CA THR A 5 -19.98 -38.17 0.85
C THR A 5 -18.77 -38.76 1.54
N LEU A 6 -17.61 -38.75 0.87
CA LEU A 6 -16.34 -39.16 1.47
C LEU A 6 -15.94 -38.13 2.53
N SER A 7 -15.80 -38.57 3.78
CA SER A 7 -15.28 -37.75 4.88
C SER A 7 -13.77 -37.89 4.97
N LYS A 8 -13.08 -36.82 5.38
CA LYS A 8 -11.63 -36.83 5.62
C LYS A 8 -11.32 -37.18 7.07
N PHE A 9 -10.40 -38.11 7.29
CA PHE A 9 -10.00 -38.57 8.61
C PHE A 9 -8.50 -38.37 8.85
N ASP A 10 -8.16 -37.80 10.00
CA ASP A 10 -6.79 -37.81 10.51
C ASP A 10 -6.56 -39.11 11.26
N TYR A 11 -5.48 -39.81 10.92
CA TYR A 11 -5.09 -41.04 11.59
C TYR A 11 -3.69 -40.95 12.17
N GLN A 12 -3.52 -41.62 13.30
CA GLN A 12 -2.23 -41.94 13.89
C GLN A 12 -2.14 -43.47 13.97
N VAL A 13 -1.13 -44.02 13.32
CA VAL A 13 -0.89 -45.46 13.28
C VAL A 13 0.50 -45.80 13.78
N ARG A 14 0.67 -47.04 14.22
CA ARG A 14 1.96 -47.61 14.56
C ARG A 14 2.38 -48.57 13.46
N ASP A 15 3.59 -48.38 12.93
CA ASP A 15 4.17 -49.32 11.98
C ASP A 15 4.71 -50.59 12.68
N ARG A 16 5.16 -51.56 11.89
CA ARG A 16 5.74 -52.82 12.40
C ARG A 16 7.00 -52.63 13.27
N THR A 17 7.64 -51.47 13.21
CA THR A 17 8.82 -51.12 13.99
C THR A 17 8.46 -50.37 15.29
N GLY A 18 7.17 -50.13 15.54
CA GLY A 18 6.70 -49.41 16.72
C GLY A 18 6.66 -47.89 16.56
N ARG A 19 7.00 -47.35 15.38
CA ARG A 19 7.06 -45.91 15.12
C ARG A 19 5.66 -45.37 14.84
N LEU A 20 5.35 -44.22 15.44
CA LEU A 20 4.10 -43.51 15.22
C LEU A 20 4.18 -42.71 13.92
N ILE A 21 3.21 -42.92 13.03
CA ILE A 21 3.05 -42.23 11.75
C ILE A 21 1.67 -41.58 11.73
N THR A 22 1.62 -40.31 11.36
CA THR A 22 0.38 -39.53 11.21
C THR A 22 0.12 -39.22 9.74
N GLY A 23 -1.15 -39.27 9.32
CA GLY A 23 -1.55 -38.95 7.96
C GLY A 23 -3.04 -38.66 7.85
N GLN A 24 -3.50 -38.36 6.63
CA GLN A 24 -4.90 -38.09 6.33
C GLN A 24 -5.41 -39.09 5.29
N LEU A 25 -6.64 -39.60 5.47
CA LEU A 25 -7.27 -40.53 4.53
C LEU A 25 -8.74 -40.17 4.35
N GLU A 26 -9.23 -40.22 3.12
CA GLU A 26 -10.65 -40.06 2.81
C GLU A 26 -11.33 -41.44 2.73
N ALA A 27 -12.46 -41.58 3.42
CA ALA A 27 -13.27 -42.79 3.44
C ALA A 27 -14.72 -42.50 3.85
N ASP A 28 -15.59 -43.49 3.71
CA ASP A 28 -17.02 -43.34 4.06
C ASP A 28 -17.28 -43.29 5.58
N ASN A 29 -16.40 -43.91 6.38
CA ASN A 29 -16.48 -43.92 7.84
C ASN A 29 -15.15 -44.33 8.48
N GLN A 30 -15.05 -44.16 9.80
CA GLN A 30 -13.87 -44.52 10.59
C GLN A 30 -13.49 -46.00 10.49
N ALA A 31 -14.46 -46.92 10.33
CA ALA A 31 -14.19 -48.35 10.19
C ALA A 31 -13.53 -48.68 8.84
N ALA A 32 -13.91 -47.99 7.77
CA ALA A 32 -13.28 -48.10 6.45
C ALA A 32 -11.82 -47.63 6.48
N VAL A 33 -11.53 -46.54 7.20
CA VAL A 33 -10.14 -46.07 7.45
C VAL A 33 -9.34 -47.11 8.22
N ALA A 34 -9.89 -47.67 9.30
CA ALA A 34 -9.23 -48.70 10.10
C ALA A 34 -8.91 -49.96 9.28
N SER A 35 -9.87 -50.42 8.46
CA SER A 35 -9.69 -51.59 7.59
C SER A 35 -8.62 -51.35 6.52
N LYS A 36 -8.60 -50.15 5.93
CA LYS A 36 -7.61 -49.78 4.91
C LYS A 36 -6.20 -49.68 5.50
N LEU A 37 -6.06 -49.06 6.69
CA LEU A 37 -4.78 -49.00 7.41
C LEU A 37 -4.28 -50.37 7.86
N ALA A 38 -5.18 -51.26 8.30
CA ALA A 38 -4.84 -52.63 8.65
C ALA A 38 -4.36 -53.44 7.43
N SER A 39 -5.00 -53.27 6.27
CA SER A 39 -4.57 -53.90 5.01
C SER A 39 -3.19 -53.43 4.54
N MET A 40 -2.78 -52.22 4.93
CA MET A 40 -1.45 -51.66 4.69
C MET A 40 -0.41 -52.07 5.74
N GLY A 41 -0.78 -52.92 6.71
CA GLY A 41 0.14 -53.43 7.75
C GLY A 41 0.37 -52.46 8.91
N TYR A 42 -0.47 -51.43 9.06
CA TYR A 42 -0.40 -50.46 10.15
C TYR A 42 -1.43 -50.76 11.24
N ALA A 43 -1.04 -50.59 12.50
CA ALA A 43 -1.95 -50.70 13.64
C ALA A 43 -2.52 -49.32 14.00
N PRO A 44 -3.83 -49.04 13.80
CA PRO A 44 -4.41 -47.75 14.12
C PRO A 44 -4.41 -47.50 15.63
N VAL A 45 -3.86 -46.36 16.05
CA VAL A 45 -3.81 -45.90 17.45
C VAL A 45 -4.93 -44.89 17.71
N ARG A 46 -5.18 -44.00 16.74
CA ARG A 46 -6.22 -42.99 16.81
C ARG A 46 -6.71 -42.69 15.40
N ILE A 47 -8.02 -42.66 15.19
CA ILE A 47 -8.65 -42.20 13.95
C ILE A 47 -9.68 -41.16 14.38
N THR A 48 -9.57 -39.94 13.86
CA THR A 48 -10.46 -38.83 14.20
C THR A 48 -11.04 -38.28 12.91
N GLU A 49 -12.37 -38.22 12.82
CA GLU A 49 -13.03 -37.56 11.71
C GLU A 49 -12.70 -36.07 11.74
N VAL A 50 -12.20 -35.55 10.63
CA VAL A 50 -11.97 -34.11 10.48
C VAL A 50 -13.33 -33.49 10.19
N SER A 51 -14.05 -33.16 11.26
CA SER A 51 -15.22 -32.30 11.16
C SER A 51 -14.78 -30.94 10.61
N GLU A 52 -15.35 -30.51 9.49
CA GLU A 52 -15.17 -29.17 8.93
C GLU A 52 -15.61 -28.03 9.89
N GLN A 53 -16.17 -28.38 11.07
CA GLN A 53 -16.64 -27.44 12.09
C GLN A 53 -15.70 -27.31 13.31
N GLY A 54 -14.49 -27.88 13.27
CA GLY A 54 -13.51 -27.81 14.35
C GLY A 54 -12.61 -26.56 14.33
N LEU A 55 -12.28 -26.06 15.53
CA LEU A 55 -11.52 -24.85 15.91
C LEU A 55 -10.05 -24.75 15.40
N ASN A 56 -9.66 -25.54 14.40
CA ASN A 56 -8.33 -25.56 13.76
C ASN A 56 -8.36 -25.03 12.32
N ARG A 57 -9.28 -24.11 12.01
CA ARG A 57 -8.96 -23.15 10.94
C ARG A 57 -7.78 -22.34 11.43
N GLU A 58 -6.65 -22.36 10.71
CA GLU A 58 -5.80 -21.17 10.64
C GLU A 58 -6.78 -19.99 10.59
N ILE A 59 -6.78 -19.12 11.59
CA ILE A 59 -7.69 -17.98 11.63
C ILE A 59 -7.24 -17.05 10.51
N ARG A 60 -7.65 -17.37 9.28
CA ARG A 60 -7.57 -16.50 8.12
C ARG A 60 -8.64 -15.46 8.35
N ILE A 61 -8.28 -14.42 9.11
CA ILE A 61 -9.12 -13.23 9.25
C ILE A 61 -9.34 -12.69 7.84
N PRO A 62 -10.57 -12.73 7.31
CA PRO A 62 -10.86 -12.22 5.97
C PRO A 62 -10.49 -10.73 5.94
N GLY A 63 -9.42 -10.39 5.21
CA GLY A 63 -8.92 -9.02 5.08
C GLY A 63 -7.63 -8.67 5.83
N LEU A 64 -7.09 -9.55 6.68
CA LEU A 64 -5.81 -9.31 7.40
C LEU A 64 -4.63 -10.18 6.91
N GLY A 65 -4.89 -11.22 6.13
CA GLY A 65 -3.88 -12.13 5.58
C GLY A 65 -3.71 -12.00 4.06
N ASP A 66 -2.46 -11.94 3.63
CA ASP A 66 -1.98 -12.22 2.27
C ASP A 66 -2.28 -11.22 1.14
N ARG A 67 -2.24 -9.90 1.43
CA ARG A 67 -2.10 -8.91 0.36
C ARG A 67 -0.65 -8.88 -0.14
N VAL A 68 -0.45 -9.02 -1.45
CA VAL A 68 0.87 -8.84 -2.08
C VAL A 68 1.30 -7.38 -1.94
N LYS A 69 2.45 -7.14 -1.31
CA LYS A 69 3.02 -5.79 -1.19
C LYS A 69 3.83 -5.47 -2.44
N LEU A 70 3.98 -4.17 -2.74
CA LEU A 70 4.82 -3.71 -3.87
C LEU A 70 6.26 -4.22 -3.77
N LYS A 71 6.82 -4.29 -2.55
CA LYS A 71 8.16 -4.82 -2.30
C LYS A 71 8.27 -6.30 -2.68
N ASP A 72 7.25 -7.10 -2.35
CA ASP A 72 7.22 -8.54 -2.68
C ASP A 72 7.22 -8.71 -4.21
N LEU A 73 6.36 -7.95 -4.90
CA LEU A 73 6.31 -7.96 -6.37
C LEU A 73 7.62 -7.48 -7.00
N ALA A 74 8.28 -6.45 -6.45
CA ALA A 74 9.56 -5.96 -6.95
C ALA A 74 10.67 -7.01 -6.82
N ILE A 75 10.76 -7.70 -5.67
CA ILE A 75 11.72 -8.79 -5.45
C ILE A 75 11.49 -9.93 -6.43
N PHE A 76 10.23 -10.39 -6.54
CA PHE A 76 9.83 -11.40 -7.52
C PHE A 76 10.26 -10.99 -8.94
N SER A 77 9.95 -9.76 -9.35
CA SER A 77 10.23 -9.27 -10.70
C SER A 77 11.72 -9.21 -10.99
N ARG A 78 12.53 -8.78 -10.01
CA ARG A 78 13.98 -8.75 -10.13
C ARG A 78 14.56 -10.15 -10.28
N GLN A 79 14.19 -11.07 -9.39
CA GLN A 79 14.65 -12.45 -9.45
C GLN A 79 14.23 -13.14 -10.75
N PHE A 80 12.98 -12.90 -11.17
CA PHE A 80 12.44 -13.43 -12.41
C PHE A 80 13.20 -12.91 -13.63
N ALA A 81 13.41 -11.60 -13.72
CA ALA A 81 14.20 -10.99 -14.78
C ALA A 81 15.62 -11.57 -14.82
N THR A 82 16.29 -11.67 -13.68
CA THR A 82 17.64 -12.24 -13.58
C THR A 82 17.68 -13.68 -14.09
N MET A 83 16.70 -14.52 -13.73
CA MET A 83 16.67 -15.92 -14.20
C MET A 83 16.42 -16.02 -15.70
N ILE A 84 15.46 -15.26 -16.24
CA ILE A 84 15.16 -15.24 -17.68
C ILE A 84 16.36 -14.72 -18.48
N SER A 85 16.98 -13.62 -18.05
CA SER A 85 18.21 -13.09 -18.68
C SER A 85 19.40 -14.04 -18.57
N SER A 86 19.40 -14.96 -17.60
CA SER A 86 20.42 -16.02 -17.46
C SER A 86 20.13 -17.26 -18.32
N GLY A 87 19.06 -17.22 -19.14
CA GLY A 87 18.69 -18.29 -20.05
C GLY A 87 17.91 -19.45 -19.42
N LEU A 88 17.41 -19.31 -18.19
CA LEU A 88 16.50 -20.31 -17.62
C LEU A 88 15.16 -20.28 -18.34
N SER A 89 14.55 -21.46 -18.55
CA SER A 89 13.21 -21.54 -19.12
C SER A 89 12.17 -20.88 -18.23
N LEU A 90 11.11 -20.35 -18.85
CA LEU A 90 10.01 -19.67 -18.16
C LEU A 90 9.40 -20.51 -17.04
N ILE A 91 9.05 -21.76 -17.34
CA ILE A 91 8.44 -22.70 -16.38
C ILE A 91 9.39 -23.00 -15.22
N ARG A 92 10.69 -23.19 -15.48
CA ARG A 92 11.69 -23.44 -14.43
C ARG A 92 11.86 -22.23 -13.53
N SER A 93 11.94 -21.04 -14.10
CA SER A 93 12.02 -19.78 -13.35
C SER A 93 10.80 -19.59 -12.44
N LEU A 94 9.59 -19.79 -12.96
CA LEU A 94 8.35 -19.71 -12.17
C LEU A 94 8.31 -20.76 -11.05
N SER A 95 8.79 -21.98 -11.29
CA SER A 95 8.85 -23.03 -10.26
C SER A 95 9.82 -22.69 -9.13
N ILE A 96 10.98 -22.09 -9.45
CA ILE A 96 11.95 -21.65 -8.44
C ILE A 96 11.34 -20.50 -7.61
N LEU A 97 10.72 -19.53 -8.29
CA LEU A 97 10.09 -18.38 -7.62
C LEU A 97 8.95 -18.79 -6.72
N HIS A 98 8.09 -19.73 -7.16
CA HIS A 98 7.03 -20.29 -6.31
C HIS A 98 7.61 -20.85 -5.01
N ALA A 99 8.67 -21.66 -5.09
CA ALA A 99 9.28 -22.29 -3.92
C ALA A 99 10.01 -21.30 -2.99
N GLN A 100 10.50 -20.17 -3.51
CA GLN A 100 11.26 -19.18 -2.75
C GLN A 100 10.42 -17.99 -2.27
N THR A 101 9.18 -17.86 -2.73
CA THR A 101 8.33 -16.71 -2.38
C THR A 101 7.77 -16.87 -0.97
N GLU A 102 8.14 -15.95 -0.07
CA GLU A 102 7.64 -15.94 1.31
C GLU A 102 6.16 -15.56 1.43
N ASN A 103 5.68 -14.68 0.54
CA ASN A 103 4.28 -14.26 0.54
C ASN A 103 3.39 -15.36 -0.05
N LYS A 104 2.64 -16.05 0.82
CA LYS A 104 1.76 -17.18 0.44
C LYS A 104 0.84 -16.86 -0.74
N LYS A 105 0.22 -15.66 -0.78
CA LYS A 105 -0.68 -15.31 -1.89
C LYS A 105 0.06 -15.09 -3.19
N LEU A 106 1.25 -14.49 -3.14
CA LEU A 106 2.07 -14.33 -4.34
C LEU A 106 2.54 -15.71 -4.83
N ALA A 107 2.93 -16.62 -3.94
CA ALA A 107 3.29 -17.98 -4.29
C ALA A 107 2.13 -18.71 -4.99
N GLU A 108 0.92 -18.69 -4.42
CA GLU A 108 -0.29 -19.25 -5.06
C GLU A 108 -0.48 -18.72 -6.48
N VAL A 109 -0.40 -17.39 -6.66
CA VAL A 109 -0.57 -16.76 -7.96
C VAL A 109 0.54 -17.14 -8.95
N ILE A 110 1.78 -17.29 -8.49
CA ILE A 110 2.90 -17.76 -9.34
C ILE A 110 2.65 -19.21 -9.80
N ASP A 111 2.11 -20.07 -8.93
CA ASP A 111 1.80 -21.45 -9.25
C ASP A 111 0.66 -21.55 -10.28
N GLU A 112 -0.39 -20.74 -10.11
CA GLU A 112 -1.49 -20.62 -11.08
C GLU A 112 -1.00 -20.14 -12.46
N ILE A 113 -0.12 -19.12 -12.48
CA ILE A 113 0.51 -18.65 -13.72
C ILE A 113 1.38 -19.74 -14.35
N ARG A 114 2.18 -20.44 -13.54
CA ARG A 114 3.03 -21.55 -14.01
C ARG A 114 2.19 -22.62 -14.71
N GLY A 115 1.10 -23.06 -14.08
CA GLY A 115 0.22 -24.10 -14.63
C GLY A 115 -0.41 -23.69 -15.96
N LYS A 116 -0.79 -22.42 -16.13
CA LYS A 116 -1.34 -21.92 -17.41
C LYS A 116 -0.29 -21.83 -18.51
N VAL A 117 0.91 -21.37 -18.17
CA VAL A 117 2.02 -21.32 -19.13
C VAL A 117 2.42 -22.74 -19.55
N GLU A 118 2.43 -23.69 -18.60
CA GLU A 118 2.66 -25.11 -18.88
C GLU A 118 1.57 -25.71 -19.78
N ALA A 119 0.32 -25.24 -19.65
CA ALA A 119 -0.78 -25.58 -20.55
C ALA A 119 -0.75 -24.86 -21.91
N GLY A 120 0.25 -24.00 -22.16
CA GLY A 120 0.46 -23.32 -23.44
C GLY A 120 -0.10 -21.90 -23.56
N ALA A 121 -0.61 -21.31 -22.48
CA ALA A 121 -1.00 -19.91 -22.46
C ALA A 121 0.23 -18.98 -22.48
N SER A 122 0.10 -17.77 -23.04
CA SER A 122 1.16 -16.76 -22.92
C SER A 122 1.27 -16.27 -21.47
N LEU A 123 2.47 -15.83 -21.06
CA LEU A 123 2.72 -15.27 -19.73
C LEU A 123 1.83 -14.06 -19.47
N SER A 124 1.69 -13.16 -20.45
CA SER A 124 0.81 -11.99 -20.32
C SER A 124 -0.64 -12.40 -20.10
N SER A 125 -1.15 -13.38 -20.84
CA SER A 125 -2.54 -13.86 -20.68
C SER A 125 -2.80 -14.46 -19.30
N ALA A 126 -1.84 -15.24 -18.77
CA ALA A 126 -1.92 -15.79 -17.43
C ALA A 126 -1.87 -14.67 -16.35
N MET A 127 -1.05 -13.64 -16.54
CA MET A 127 -0.93 -12.52 -15.60
C MET A 127 -2.17 -11.60 -15.58
N VAL A 128 -2.87 -11.43 -16.72
CA VAL A 128 -4.10 -10.59 -16.81
C VAL A 128 -5.15 -11.00 -15.79
N GLU A 129 -5.28 -12.30 -15.53
CA GLU A 129 -6.29 -12.83 -14.60
C GLU A 129 -6.01 -12.51 -13.12
N HIS A 130 -4.84 -11.93 -12.83
CA HIS A 130 -4.38 -11.56 -11.49
C HIS A 130 -4.11 -10.06 -11.36
N ASP A 131 -5.05 -9.22 -11.83
CA ASP A 131 -4.99 -7.74 -11.85
C ASP A 131 -4.72 -7.07 -10.48
N LYS A 132 -5.08 -7.74 -9.39
CA LYS A 132 -4.79 -7.30 -8.01
C LYS A 132 -3.31 -7.43 -7.62
N VAL A 133 -2.58 -8.32 -8.31
CA VAL A 133 -1.15 -8.59 -8.07
C VAL A 133 -0.29 -7.95 -9.16
N PHE A 134 -0.67 -8.13 -10.43
CA PHE A 134 0.05 -7.59 -11.58
C PHE A 134 -0.69 -6.36 -12.14
N PRO A 135 -0.14 -5.14 -11.96
CA PRO A 135 -0.73 -3.95 -12.54
C PRO A 135 -0.80 -4.02 -14.07
N LYS A 136 -1.80 -3.37 -14.68
CA LYS A 136 -1.95 -3.31 -16.15
C LYS A 136 -0.65 -2.94 -16.89
N LEU A 137 0.11 -1.99 -16.33
CA LEU A 137 1.43 -1.58 -16.83
C LEU A 137 2.44 -2.73 -16.90
N TYR A 138 2.48 -3.59 -15.88
CA TYR A 138 3.32 -4.78 -15.86
C TYR A 138 2.92 -5.72 -17.01
N VAL A 139 1.63 -6.04 -17.07
CA VAL A 139 1.09 -7.00 -18.02
C VAL A 139 1.29 -6.53 -19.47
N ALA A 140 1.06 -5.25 -19.74
CA ALA A 140 1.25 -4.65 -21.05
C ALA A 140 2.70 -4.70 -21.51
N MET A 141 3.65 -4.42 -20.60
CA MET A 141 5.07 -4.57 -20.89
C MET A 141 5.40 -6.03 -21.23
N VAL A 142 5.01 -6.98 -20.39
CA VAL A 142 5.22 -8.42 -20.66
C VAL A 142 4.64 -8.81 -22.02
N LYS A 143 3.41 -8.39 -22.32
CA LYS A 143 2.76 -8.66 -23.61
C LYS A 143 3.57 -8.13 -24.80
N ALA A 144 4.09 -6.92 -24.72
CA ALA A 144 4.95 -6.35 -25.77
C ALA A 144 6.27 -7.11 -25.89
N GLY A 145 6.88 -7.48 -24.77
CA GLY A 145 8.10 -8.29 -24.73
C GLY A 145 7.90 -9.69 -25.32
N GLU A 146 6.76 -10.33 -25.05
CA GLU A 146 6.40 -11.61 -25.67
C GLU A 146 6.20 -11.50 -27.17
N ALA A 147 5.46 -10.48 -27.63
CA ALA A 147 5.20 -10.26 -29.05
C ALA A 147 6.49 -9.93 -29.83
N ALA A 148 7.43 -9.22 -29.20
CA ALA A 148 8.69 -8.83 -29.81
C ALA A 148 9.84 -9.84 -29.58
N GLY A 149 9.62 -10.90 -28.80
CA GLY A 149 10.66 -11.88 -28.45
C GLY A 149 11.78 -11.34 -27.56
N MET A 150 11.55 -10.24 -26.84
CA MET A 150 12.52 -9.54 -25.99
C MET A 150 12.11 -9.56 -24.51
N LEU A 151 11.57 -10.69 -24.05
CA LEU A 151 11.01 -10.83 -22.72
C LEU A 151 12.06 -10.59 -21.61
N ASP A 152 13.31 -11.01 -21.83
CA ASP A 152 14.44 -10.80 -20.94
C ASP A 152 14.71 -9.30 -20.68
N GLN A 153 14.75 -8.48 -21.74
CA GLN A 153 14.97 -7.04 -21.62
C GLN A 153 13.78 -6.34 -20.96
N VAL A 154 12.57 -6.74 -21.32
CA VAL A 154 11.34 -6.16 -20.77
C VAL A 154 11.20 -6.48 -19.28
N LEU A 155 11.46 -7.71 -18.85
CA LEU A 155 11.39 -8.07 -17.43
C LEU A 155 12.42 -7.29 -16.60
N LEU A 156 13.62 -7.02 -17.14
CA LEU A 156 14.59 -6.14 -16.47
C LEU A 156 14.06 -4.72 -16.30
N ARG A 157 13.39 -4.17 -17.32
CA ARG A 157 12.74 -2.84 -17.25
C ARG A 157 11.62 -2.80 -16.22
N VAL A 158 10.76 -3.82 -16.19
CA VAL A 158 9.69 -3.97 -15.19
C VAL A 158 10.28 -4.00 -13.77
N ALA A 159 11.34 -4.79 -13.56
CA ALA A 159 12.00 -4.88 -12.26
C ALA A 159 12.58 -3.52 -11.83
N MET A 160 13.30 -2.81 -12.71
CA MET A 160 13.85 -1.48 -12.43
C MET A 160 12.76 -0.47 -12.07
N MET A 161 11.66 -0.46 -12.83
CA MET A 161 10.51 0.41 -12.58
C MET A 161 9.92 0.16 -11.18
N LEU A 162 9.65 -1.11 -10.83
CA LEU A 162 9.08 -1.46 -9.52
C LEU A 162 10.05 -1.15 -8.36
N GLU A 163 11.36 -1.37 -8.55
CA GLU A 163 12.37 -1.01 -7.57
C GLU A 163 12.45 0.50 -7.32
N ALA A 164 12.39 1.32 -8.38
CA ALA A 164 12.32 2.77 -8.25
C ALA A 164 11.07 3.20 -7.47
N ASP A 165 9.93 2.57 -7.76
CA ASP A 165 8.66 2.83 -7.07
C ASP A 165 8.72 2.45 -5.57
N VAL A 166 9.39 1.35 -5.24
CA VAL A 166 9.66 0.95 -3.84
C VAL A 166 10.58 1.96 -3.15
N LYS A 167 11.67 2.38 -3.80
CA LYS A 167 12.62 3.37 -3.27
C LYS A 167 11.94 4.69 -2.99
N LEU A 168 11.15 5.21 -3.95
CA LEU A 168 10.39 6.44 -3.81
C LEU A 168 9.43 6.38 -2.61
N ARG A 169 8.65 5.30 -2.49
CA ARG A 169 7.73 5.13 -1.34
C ARG A 169 8.46 4.97 -0.01
N ALA A 170 9.59 4.25 0.01
CA ALA A 170 10.39 4.09 1.21
C ALA A 170 10.96 5.44 1.69
N LYS A 171 11.41 6.28 0.76
CA LYS A 171 11.92 7.63 1.04
C LYS A 171 10.86 8.53 1.66
N ILE A 172 9.69 8.60 1.02
CA ILE A 172 8.53 9.35 1.54
C ILE A 172 8.14 8.83 2.93
N LYS A 173 8.07 7.50 3.10
CA LYS A 173 7.72 6.90 4.40
C LYS A 173 8.75 7.25 5.47
N SER A 174 10.04 7.17 5.16
CA SER A 174 11.12 7.48 6.10
C SER A 174 11.04 8.92 6.59
N ALA A 175 10.88 9.87 5.67
CA ALA A 175 10.74 11.29 5.99
C ALA A 175 9.52 11.60 6.87
N MET A 176 8.41 10.92 6.63
CA MET A 176 7.18 11.11 7.42
C MET A 176 7.17 10.36 8.75
N THR A 177 8.10 9.42 8.98
CA THR A 177 8.06 8.56 10.18
C THR A 177 8.31 9.37 11.45
N TYR A 178 9.31 10.25 11.46
CA TYR A 178 9.63 11.07 12.64
C TYR A 178 8.49 12.02 13.03
N PRO A 179 7.92 12.84 12.11
CA PRO A 179 6.80 13.71 12.43
C PRO A 179 5.58 12.97 12.98
N VAL A 180 5.27 11.80 12.40
CA VAL A 180 4.13 11.00 12.87
C VAL A 180 4.36 10.48 14.28
N ILE A 181 5.55 9.97 14.60
CA ILE A 181 5.86 9.47 15.95
C ILE A 181 5.77 10.57 16.99
N VAL A 182 6.40 11.73 16.72
CA VAL A 182 6.39 12.87 17.64
C VAL A 182 4.98 13.41 17.85
N PHE A 183 4.18 13.53 16.79
CA PHE A 183 2.80 13.98 16.87
C PHE A 183 1.92 13.00 17.67
N VAL A 184 2.07 11.69 17.45
CA VAL A 184 1.37 10.66 18.23
C VAL A 184 1.76 10.72 19.70
N MET A 185 3.05 10.88 20.01
CA MET A 185 3.51 11.07 21.39
C MET A 185 2.94 12.33 22.02
N ALA A 186 2.91 13.45 21.31
CA ALA A 186 2.35 14.70 21.80
C ALA A 186 0.86 14.55 22.15
N ILE A 187 0.07 13.95 21.26
CA ILE A 187 -1.36 13.67 21.52
C ILE A 187 -1.52 12.71 22.70
N MET A 188 -0.71 11.65 22.77
CA MET A 188 -0.77 10.68 23.86
C MET A 188 -0.48 11.33 25.20
N LEU A 189 0.62 12.07 25.32
CA LEU A 189 1.00 12.79 26.56
C LEU A 189 -0.07 13.81 26.96
N SER A 190 -0.59 14.57 25.99
CA SER A 190 -1.67 15.54 26.22
C SER A 190 -2.94 14.85 26.74
N THR A 191 -3.29 13.71 26.17
CA THR A 191 -4.47 12.93 26.58
C THR A 191 -4.31 12.39 28.00
N VAL A 192 -3.12 11.88 28.35
CA VAL A 192 -2.80 11.44 29.72
C VAL A 192 -2.94 12.61 30.71
N MET A 193 -2.42 13.79 30.37
CA MET A 193 -2.56 14.98 31.23
C MET A 193 -4.03 15.38 31.41
N LEU A 194 -4.82 15.38 30.34
CA LEU A 194 -6.25 15.69 30.41
C LEU A 194 -7.01 14.67 31.26
N ILE A 195 -6.72 13.36 31.15
CA ILE A 195 -7.46 12.33 31.88
C ILE A 195 -7.09 12.29 33.38
N PHE A 196 -5.81 12.46 33.72
CA PHE A 196 -5.34 12.23 35.09
C PHE A 196 -5.04 13.52 35.87
N ILE A 197 -4.44 14.53 35.24
CA ILE A 197 -3.94 15.70 35.95
C ILE A 197 -5.04 16.75 36.11
N VAL A 198 -5.72 17.10 35.02
CA VAL A 198 -6.73 18.17 35.02
C VAL A 198 -7.88 17.92 36.02
N PRO A 199 -8.44 16.70 36.17
CA PRO A 199 -9.52 16.46 37.13
C PRO A 199 -9.10 16.62 38.60
N VAL A 200 -7.82 16.37 38.92
CA VAL A 200 -7.30 16.57 40.28
C VAL A 200 -7.37 18.06 40.63
N PHE A 201 -6.95 18.94 39.72
CA PHE A 201 -7.03 20.38 39.92
C PHE A 201 -8.47 20.90 39.95
N ASP A 202 -9.36 20.35 39.13
CA ASP A 202 -10.80 20.69 39.17
C ASP A 202 -11.42 20.34 40.53
N GLY A 203 -11.11 19.14 41.06
CA GLY A 203 -11.53 18.73 42.40
C GLY A 203 -11.05 19.68 43.49
N MET A 204 -9.75 20.01 43.50
CA MET A 204 -9.16 20.95 44.47
C MET A 204 -9.83 22.33 44.44
N PHE A 205 -10.22 22.82 43.26
CA PHE A 205 -10.87 24.12 43.12
C PHE A 205 -12.31 24.14 43.62
N LYS A 206 -13.06 23.06 43.36
CA LYS A 206 -14.42 22.89 43.86
C LYS A 206 -14.46 22.89 45.38
N ASP A 207 -13.47 22.27 46.03
CA ASP A 207 -13.37 22.21 47.49
C ASP A 207 -13.07 23.58 48.14
N LEU A 208 -12.39 24.48 47.41
CA LEU A 208 -12.04 25.82 47.88
C LEU A 208 -13.11 26.88 47.57
N GLY A 209 -14.16 26.53 46.82
CA GLY A 209 -15.28 27.43 46.49
C GLY A 209 -14.92 28.56 45.51
N GLY A 210 -13.79 28.46 44.81
CA GLY A 210 -13.30 29.47 43.86
C GLY A 210 -13.62 29.14 42.39
N GLU A 211 -13.81 30.16 41.56
CA GLU A 211 -13.96 29.96 40.11
C GLU A 211 -12.61 29.75 39.42
N LEU A 212 -12.53 28.70 38.59
CA LEU A 212 -11.36 28.38 37.78
C LEU A 212 -11.04 29.53 36.78
N PRO A 213 -9.75 29.87 36.59
CA PRO A 213 -9.34 30.75 35.49
C PRO A 213 -9.84 30.23 34.14
N TRP A 214 -10.16 31.13 33.21
CA TRP A 214 -10.73 30.78 31.90
C TRP A 214 -9.93 29.69 31.18
N LEU A 215 -8.59 29.78 31.17
CA LEU A 215 -7.73 28.83 30.47
C LEU A 215 -7.83 27.42 31.08
N THR A 216 -7.83 27.32 32.41
CA THR A 216 -8.01 26.06 33.14
C THR A 216 -9.40 25.50 32.93
N ALA A 217 -10.43 26.36 32.94
CA ALA A 217 -11.81 25.94 32.69
C ALA A 217 -12.01 25.33 31.28
N GLN A 218 -11.29 25.81 30.25
CA GLN A 218 -11.33 25.18 28.93
C GLN A 218 -10.65 23.79 28.94
N LEU A 219 -9.56 23.63 29.68
CA LEU A 219 -8.92 22.32 29.82
C LEU A 219 -9.79 21.33 30.60
N VAL A 220 -10.51 21.78 31.63
CA VAL A 220 -11.48 20.94 32.34
C VAL A 220 -12.60 20.49 31.40
N LYS A 221 -13.17 21.40 30.59
CA LYS A 221 -14.16 21.01 29.56
C LYS A 221 -13.60 20.01 28.55
N ALA A 222 -12.35 20.19 28.13
CA ALA A 222 -11.69 19.24 27.24
C ALA A 222 -11.47 17.88 27.92
N SER A 223 -11.05 17.88 29.18
CA SER A 223 -10.90 16.68 30.01
C SER A 223 -12.22 15.93 30.20
N ASP A 224 -13.28 16.65 30.57
CA ASP A 224 -14.64 16.10 30.70
C ASP A 224 -15.11 15.50 29.38
N PHE A 225 -14.84 16.19 28.26
CA PHE A 225 -15.14 15.65 26.94
C PHE A 225 -14.38 14.34 26.68
N VAL A 226 -13.06 14.33 26.83
CA VAL A 226 -12.20 13.14 26.57
C VAL A 226 -12.56 11.96 27.47
N THR A 227 -12.90 12.20 28.73
CA THR A 227 -13.24 11.17 29.72
C THR A 227 -14.70 10.70 29.62
N SER A 228 -15.58 11.49 29.00
CA SER A 228 -16.98 11.11 28.78
C SER A 228 -17.10 9.92 27.83
N TRP A 229 -18.19 9.15 27.98
CA TRP A 229 -18.58 8.11 27.02
C TRP A 229 -18.69 8.65 25.58
N LEU A 230 -19.13 9.90 25.42
CA LEU A 230 -19.17 10.60 24.13
C LEU A 230 -17.77 10.87 23.57
N GLY A 231 -16.78 11.21 24.41
CA GLY A 231 -15.40 11.41 24.00
C GLY A 231 -14.73 10.12 23.52
N VAL A 232 -14.90 9.03 24.27
CA VAL A 232 -14.38 7.70 23.89
C VAL A 232 -15.00 7.24 22.57
N ILE A 233 -16.31 7.43 22.41
CA ILE A 233 -17.00 7.18 21.14
C ILE A 233 -16.43 8.07 20.04
N THR A 234 -16.20 9.36 20.29
CA THR A 234 -15.64 10.29 19.29
C THR A 234 -14.24 9.85 18.83
N TYR A 235 -13.35 9.46 19.75
CA TYR A 235 -11.99 9.00 19.43
C TYR A 235 -11.94 7.72 18.58
N ILE A 236 -12.97 6.89 18.62
CA ILE A 236 -13.04 5.64 17.84
C ILE A 236 -13.88 5.83 16.57
N VAL A 237 -15.06 6.43 16.70
CA VAL A 237 -16.06 6.54 15.64
C VAL A 237 -15.67 7.60 14.61
N VAL A 238 -15.11 8.75 15.01
CA VAL A 238 -14.73 9.80 14.04
C VAL A 238 -13.61 9.33 13.10
N PRO A 239 -12.49 8.75 13.56
CA PRO A 239 -11.49 8.20 12.65
C PRO A 239 -12.04 7.11 11.74
N THR A 240 -12.93 6.26 12.25
CA THR A 240 -13.56 5.19 11.48
C THR A 240 -14.52 5.73 10.41
N LEU A 241 -15.32 6.75 10.74
CA LEU A 241 -16.20 7.46 9.79
C LEU A 241 -15.39 8.21 8.73
N LEU A 242 -14.34 8.93 9.12
CA LEU A 242 -13.47 9.63 8.19
C LEU A 242 -12.76 8.63 7.25
N TRP A 243 -12.29 7.49 7.78
CA TRP A 243 -11.66 6.44 6.99
C TRP A 243 -12.62 5.81 5.98
N THR A 244 -13.84 5.48 6.42
CA THR A 244 -14.88 4.89 5.55
C THR A 244 -15.36 5.88 4.49
N ALA A 245 -15.60 7.15 4.88
CA ALA A 245 -15.93 8.22 3.95
C ALA A 245 -14.80 8.45 2.93
N TYR A 246 -13.54 8.51 3.37
CA TYR A 246 -12.37 8.61 2.49
C TYR A 246 -12.31 7.43 1.50
N LYS A 247 -12.51 6.20 1.97
CA LYS A 247 -12.51 5.00 1.13
C LYS A 247 -13.62 5.07 0.07
N GLN A 248 -14.81 5.53 0.46
CA GLN A 248 -15.96 5.63 -0.43
C GLN A 248 -15.81 6.76 -1.46
N ILE A 249 -15.32 7.92 -1.05
CA ILE A 249 -14.99 9.04 -1.96
C ILE A 249 -13.91 8.62 -2.95
N ARG A 250 -12.87 7.89 -2.51
CA ARG A 250 -11.80 7.41 -3.37
C ARG A 250 -12.25 6.30 -4.34
N ALA A 251 -13.28 5.54 -3.99
CA ALA A 251 -13.87 4.54 -4.87
C ALA A 251 -14.62 5.19 -6.05
N ASN A 252 -15.21 6.37 -5.85
CA ASN A 252 -15.86 7.14 -6.90
C ASN A 252 -14.83 7.89 -7.78
N PRO A 253 -14.85 7.76 -9.12
CA PRO A 253 -13.95 8.48 -10.02
C PRO A 253 -13.96 10.01 -9.81
N ARG A 254 -15.16 10.62 -9.66
CA ARG A 254 -15.30 12.07 -9.41
C ARG A 254 -14.72 12.48 -8.06
N GLY A 255 -14.94 11.66 -7.04
CA GLY A 255 -14.42 11.88 -5.69
C GLY A 255 -12.89 11.78 -5.65
N ARG A 256 -12.31 10.80 -6.35
CA ARG A 256 -10.86 10.66 -6.51
C ARG A 256 -10.24 11.88 -7.19
N TYR A 257 -10.85 12.36 -8.27
CA TYR A 257 -10.40 13.56 -8.97
C TYR A 257 -10.41 14.80 -8.05
N LEU A 258 -11.50 15.03 -7.32
CA LEU A 258 -11.60 16.16 -6.40
C LEU A 258 -10.56 16.10 -5.28
N LEU A 259 -10.35 14.92 -4.69
CA LEU A 259 -9.32 14.71 -3.68
C LEU A 259 -7.91 15.01 -4.23
N ASP A 260 -7.64 14.64 -5.47
CA ASP A 260 -6.34 14.90 -6.10
C ASP A 260 -6.14 16.39 -6.41
N VAL A 261 -7.19 17.12 -6.82
CA VAL A 261 -7.16 18.59 -6.96
C VAL A 261 -6.89 19.26 -5.63
N ILE A 262 -7.54 18.83 -4.55
CA ILE A 262 -7.32 19.37 -3.20
C ILE A 262 -5.86 19.14 -2.77
N LYS A 263 -5.33 17.93 -2.97
CA LYS A 263 -3.93 17.61 -2.64
C LYS A 263 -2.95 18.52 -3.36
N LEU A 264 -3.17 18.80 -4.65
CA LEU A 264 -2.30 19.66 -5.45
C LEU A 264 -2.32 21.13 -4.98
N LYS A 265 -3.41 21.59 -4.37
CA LYS A 265 -3.55 22.97 -3.87
C LYS A 265 -3.00 23.17 -2.45
N LEU A 266 -2.56 22.12 -1.76
CA LEU A 266 -1.99 22.27 -0.42
C LEU A 266 -0.63 22.99 -0.50
N PRO A 267 -0.44 24.11 0.23
CA PRO A 267 0.73 25.00 0.06
C PRO A 267 2.08 24.35 0.43
N VAL A 268 2.04 23.17 1.04
CA VAL A 268 3.21 22.41 1.51
C VAL A 268 3.35 21.09 0.75
N PHE A 269 2.27 20.28 0.72
CA PHE A 269 2.29 18.96 0.08
C PHE A 269 1.94 18.96 -1.41
N GLY A 270 1.34 20.02 -1.93
CA GLY A 270 0.92 20.13 -3.34
C GLY A 270 2.09 19.99 -4.33
N PRO A 271 3.18 20.76 -4.18
CA PRO A 271 4.36 20.63 -5.01
C PRO A 271 4.97 19.21 -4.97
N LEU A 272 4.98 18.57 -3.80
CA LEU A 272 5.45 17.19 -3.65
C LEU A 272 4.59 16.22 -4.47
N PHE A 273 3.26 16.29 -4.34
CA PHE A 273 2.35 15.41 -5.08
C PHE A 273 2.43 15.64 -6.59
N HIS A 274 2.62 16.88 -7.02
CA HIS A 274 2.81 17.22 -8.42
C HIS A 274 4.10 16.61 -8.98
N LYS A 275 5.24 16.77 -8.29
CA LYS A 275 6.53 16.17 -8.67
C LYS A 275 6.44 14.64 -8.74
N ILE A 276 5.79 13.98 -7.77
CA ILE A 276 5.54 12.53 -7.78
C ILE A 276 4.72 12.11 -9.01
N ALA A 277 3.69 12.88 -9.37
CA ALA A 277 2.86 12.59 -10.54
C ALA A 277 3.67 12.72 -11.84
N LEU A 278 4.53 13.73 -11.95
CA LEU A 278 5.42 13.93 -13.10
C LEU A 278 6.44 12.79 -13.23
N THR A 279 7.07 12.37 -12.13
CA THR A 279 7.97 11.20 -12.11
C THR A 279 7.26 9.96 -12.64
N ARG A 280 6.05 9.66 -12.13
CA ARG A 280 5.29 8.48 -12.56
C ARG A 280 4.88 8.55 -14.02
N PHE A 281 4.39 9.70 -14.46
CA PHE A 281 4.05 9.94 -15.87
C PHE A 281 5.27 9.65 -16.76
N ALA A 282 6.38 10.34 -16.49
CA ALA A 282 7.58 10.25 -17.32
C ALA A 282 8.18 8.84 -17.31
N ARG A 283 8.28 8.20 -16.14
CA ARG A 283 8.85 6.86 -16.03
C ARG A 283 7.98 5.78 -16.64
N ASN A 284 6.66 5.81 -16.40
CA ASN A 284 5.76 4.80 -16.97
C ASN A 284 5.75 4.90 -18.51
N LEU A 285 5.65 6.12 -19.05
CA LEU A 285 5.65 6.33 -20.49
C LEU A 285 7.01 5.96 -21.12
N SER A 286 8.13 6.38 -20.52
CA SER A 286 9.48 5.99 -20.96
C SER A 286 9.64 4.47 -21.01
N THR A 287 9.24 3.78 -19.95
CA THR A 287 9.42 2.32 -19.83
C THR A 287 8.56 1.57 -20.85
N LEU A 288 7.32 2.01 -21.09
CA LEU A 288 6.42 1.43 -22.09
C LEU A 288 6.95 1.62 -23.51
N LEU A 289 7.33 2.85 -23.87
CA LEU A 289 7.84 3.16 -25.21
C LEU A 289 9.11 2.39 -25.51
N ALA A 290 10.03 2.33 -24.54
CA ALA A 290 11.27 1.61 -24.70
C ALA A 290 11.10 0.07 -24.63
N ALA A 291 9.95 -0.42 -24.17
CA ALA A 291 9.52 -1.82 -24.31
C ALA A 291 8.80 -2.10 -25.66
N GLY A 292 8.70 -1.10 -26.54
CA GLY A 292 8.07 -1.23 -27.85
C GLY A 292 6.55 -1.16 -27.83
N VAL A 293 5.94 -0.69 -26.73
CA VAL A 293 4.48 -0.51 -26.66
C VAL A 293 4.08 0.69 -27.53
N PRO A 294 3.08 0.56 -28.44
CA PRO A 294 2.63 1.66 -29.28
C PRO A 294 2.23 2.90 -28.46
N ILE A 295 2.58 4.10 -28.92
CA ILE A 295 2.41 5.36 -28.16
C ILE A 295 0.98 5.59 -27.66
N LEU A 296 -0.04 5.30 -28.47
CA LEU A 296 -1.44 5.47 -28.07
C LEU A 296 -1.82 4.55 -26.91
N GLN A 297 -1.35 3.30 -26.94
CA GLN A 297 -1.56 2.34 -25.85
C GLN A 297 -0.71 2.72 -24.63
N ALA A 298 0.50 3.23 -24.86
CA ALA A 298 1.38 3.67 -23.79
C ALA A 298 0.79 4.85 -23.01
N LEU A 299 0.21 5.83 -23.72
CA LEU A 299 -0.51 6.97 -23.13
C LEU A 299 -1.75 6.51 -22.35
N GLU A 300 -2.55 5.59 -22.89
CA GLU A 300 -3.73 5.02 -22.20
C GLU A 300 -3.34 4.39 -20.86
N ILE A 301 -2.35 3.51 -20.86
CA ILE A 301 -1.87 2.82 -19.66
C ILE A 301 -1.26 3.83 -18.68
N THR A 302 -0.54 4.83 -19.18
CA THR A 302 0.07 5.86 -18.32
C THR A 302 -1.01 6.72 -17.65
N ALA A 303 -2.06 7.12 -18.37
CA ALA A 303 -3.20 7.86 -17.82
C ALA A 303 -3.89 7.10 -16.67
N GLU A 304 -4.05 5.79 -16.82
CA GLU A 304 -4.65 4.95 -15.77
C GLU A 304 -3.72 4.73 -14.55
N THR A 305 -2.41 4.75 -14.75
CA THR A 305 -1.42 4.35 -13.72
C THR A 305 -0.73 5.50 -12.99
N VAL A 306 -0.77 6.73 -13.53
CA VAL A 306 -0.16 7.91 -12.89
C VAL A 306 -0.75 8.21 -11.50
N ASN A 307 -1.98 7.72 -11.24
CA ASN A 307 -2.67 7.78 -9.94
C ASN A 307 -2.78 9.22 -9.41
N ASN A 308 -3.10 10.14 -10.32
CA ASN A 308 -3.43 11.54 -10.07
C ASN A 308 -4.49 11.95 -11.11
N GLY A 309 -5.69 12.32 -10.66
CA GLY A 309 -6.83 12.62 -11.53
C GLY A 309 -6.56 13.71 -12.59
N PRO A 310 -6.10 14.91 -12.19
CA PRO A 310 -5.77 15.97 -13.14
C PRO A 310 -4.70 15.58 -14.16
N MET A 311 -3.64 14.90 -13.74
CA MET A 311 -2.59 14.40 -14.64
C MET A 311 -3.14 13.34 -15.60
N GLY A 312 -3.93 12.39 -15.10
CA GLY A 312 -4.53 11.33 -15.90
C GLY A 312 -5.46 11.88 -16.98
N GLY A 313 -6.32 12.85 -16.62
CA GLY A 313 -7.19 13.54 -17.59
C GLY A 313 -6.39 14.26 -18.67
N ALA A 314 -5.35 15.01 -18.30
CA ALA A 314 -4.48 15.68 -19.26
C ALA A 314 -3.77 14.69 -20.21
N ILE A 315 -3.33 13.53 -19.72
CA ILE A 315 -2.72 12.48 -20.57
C ILE A 315 -3.76 11.90 -21.55
N THR A 316 -5.01 11.71 -21.12
CA THR A 316 -6.09 11.25 -22.00
C THR A 316 -6.38 12.27 -23.10
N GLU A 317 -6.44 13.56 -22.79
CA GLU A 317 -6.63 14.61 -23.81
C GLU A 317 -5.45 14.66 -24.80
N VAL A 318 -4.21 14.53 -24.31
CA VAL A 318 -3.02 14.39 -25.16
C VAL A 318 -3.12 13.15 -26.06
N GLN A 319 -3.59 12.02 -25.53
CA GLN A 319 -3.80 10.80 -26.31
C GLN A 319 -4.80 11.02 -27.46
N ASP A 320 -5.88 11.76 -27.23
CA ASP A 320 -6.90 12.07 -28.24
C ASP A 320 -6.36 12.99 -29.34
N SER A 321 -5.51 13.97 -29.00
CA SER A 321 -4.78 14.80 -29.98
C SER A 321 -3.81 13.97 -30.82
N VAL A 322 -3.02 13.11 -30.20
CA VAL A 322 -2.07 12.23 -30.92
C VAL A 322 -2.79 11.27 -31.84
N ARG A 323 -3.98 10.78 -31.44
CA ARG A 323 -4.83 9.93 -32.28
C ARG A 323 -5.31 10.66 -33.54
N GLN A 324 -5.46 11.98 -33.48
CA GLN A 324 -5.82 12.85 -34.61
C GLN A 324 -4.62 13.23 -35.49
N GLY A 325 -3.40 12.82 -35.12
CA GLY A 325 -2.16 13.10 -35.86
C GLY A 325 -1.45 14.38 -35.44
N GLU A 326 -1.86 15.01 -34.34
CA GLU A 326 -1.12 16.13 -33.74
C GLU A 326 0.15 15.64 -33.03
N SER A 327 1.17 16.51 -32.94
CA SER A 327 2.36 16.23 -32.12
C SER A 327 2.00 16.25 -30.63
N MET A 328 2.77 15.55 -29.78
CA MET A 328 2.49 15.51 -28.34
C MET A 328 2.73 16.87 -27.67
N ASN A 329 3.63 17.66 -28.21
CA ASN A 329 4.07 18.93 -27.64
C ASN A 329 2.92 19.95 -27.48
N ALA A 330 2.13 20.15 -28.53
CA ALA A 330 1.06 21.14 -28.55
C ALA A 330 -0.02 20.92 -27.46
N PRO A 331 -0.63 19.72 -27.31
CA PRO A 331 -1.60 19.47 -26.26
C PRO A 331 -0.98 19.47 -24.85
N LEU A 332 0.27 18.99 -24.68
CA LEU A 332 0.95 19.04 -23.38
C LEU A 332 1.11 20.48 -22.87
N LYS A 333 1.38 21.43 -23.76
CA LYS A 333 1.52 22.86 -23.42
C LYS A 333 0.22 23.51 -22.96
N GLN A 334 -0.94 22.96 -23.31
CA GLN A 334 -2.25 23.51 -22.93
C GLN A 334 -2.61 23.19 -21.48
N HIS A 335 -1.92 22.24 -20.84
CA HIS A 335 -2.21 21.82 -19.48
C HIS A 335 -1.15 22.32 -18.48
N GLU A 336 -1.60 23.10 -17.49
CA GLU A 336 -0.73 23.65 -16.42
C GLU A 336 -0.01 22.57 -15.59
N VAL A 337 -0.52 21.33 -15.61
CA VAL A 337 0.10 20.21 -14.91
C VAL A 337 1.44 19.78 -15.53
N PHE A 338 1.77 20.21 -16.75
CA PHE A 338 3.06 19.94 -17.38
C PHE A 338 3.94 21.18 -17.38
N PRO A 339 5.05 21.18 -16.60
CA PRO A 339 5.98 22.30 -16.60
C PRO A 339 6.66 22.48 -17.96
N PRO A 340 7.09 23.71 -18.33
CA PRO A 340 7.72 23.98 -19.62
C PRO A 340 8.91 23.08 -19.95
N MET A 341 9.70 22.70 -18.94
CA MET A 341 10.83 21.78 -19.11
C MET A 341 10.38 20.41 -19.64
N VAL A 342 9.29 19.85 -19.10
CA VAL A 342 8.75 18.55 -19.54
C VAL A 342 8.28 18.63 -20.98
N VAL A 343 7.53 19.67 -21.32
CA VAL A 343 7.03 19.94 -22.67
C VAL A 343 8.19 20.04 -23.66
N GLN A 344 9.22 20.82 -23.32
CA GLN A 344 10.40 21.02 -24.17
C GLN A 344 11.21 19.74 -24.37
N MET A 345 11.46 18.96 -23.32
CA MET A 345 12.22 17.72 -23.43
C MET A 345 11.48 16.66 -24.27
N ILE A 346 10.15 16.61 -24.15
CA ILE A 346 9.33 15.74 -25.00
C ILE A 346 9.39 16.20 -26.46
N ALA A 347 9.30 17.50 -26.73
CA ALA A 347 9.42 18.04 -28.09
C ALA A 347 10.77 17.67 -28.73
N VAL A 348 11.87 17.85 -27.99
CA VAL A 348 13.22 17.43 -28.45
C VAL A 348 13.27 15.92 -28.68
N GLY A 349 12.65 15.12 -27.81
CA GLY A 349 12.54 13.68 -27.98
C GLY A 349 11.78 13.28 -29.24
N GLU A 350 10.71 14.00 -29.57
CA GLU A 350 9.88 13.77 -30.77
C GLU A 350 10.66 14.12 -32.05
N GLU A 351 11.36 15.26 -32.06
CA GLU A 351 12.21 15.70 -33.17
C GLU A 351 13.41 14.76 -33.41
N THR A 352 14.00 14.22 -32.34
CA THR A 352 15.18 13.33 -32.42
C THR A 352 14.82 11.84 -32.50
N GLY A 353 13.54 11.49 -32.41
CA GLY A 353 13.07 10.10 -32.34
C GLY A 353 13.48 9.36 -31.06
N ASN A 354 13.87 10.07 -30.00
CA ASN A 354 14.33 9.53 -28.72
C ASN A 354 13.46 10.01 -27.54
N VAL A 355 12.14 9.85 -27.69
CA VAL A 355 11.15 10.27 -26.69
C VAL A 355 11.33 9.52 -25.38
N ASP A 356 11.58 8.20 -25.44
CA ASP A 356 11.77 7.35 -24.27
C ASP A 356 13.00 7.75 -23.45
N GLY A 357 14.12 8.08 -24.10
CA GLY A 357 15.32 8.57 -23.44
C GLY A 357 15.13 9.94 -22.77
N MET A 358 14.42 10.86 -23.42
CA MET A 358 14.09 12.16 -22.82
C MET A 358 13.15 12.02 -21.62
N LEU A 359 12.13 11.16 -21.71
CA LEU A 359 11.23 10.86 -20.59
C LEU A 359 11.96 10.22 -19.41
N SER A 360 12.95 9.35 -19.66
CA SER A 360 13.78 8.79 -18.58
C SER A 360 14.53 9.88 -17.82
N LYS A 361 15.14 10.83 -18.54
CA LYS A 361 15.84 11.98 -17.93
C LYS A 361 14.90 12.89 -17.14
N ILE A 362 13.68 13.12 -17.65
CA ILE A 362 12.64 13.85 -16.90
C ILE A 362 12.34 13.13 -15.59
N ALA A 363 12.15 11.81 -15.62
CA ALA A 363 11.86 11.03 -14.43
C ALA A 363 12.98 11.10 -13.39
N ASP A 364 14.24 10.99 -13.82
CA ASP A 364 15.41 11.06 -12.93
C ASP A 364 15.59 12.46 -12.32
N PHE A 365 15.32 13.51 -13.09
CA PHE A 365 15.29 14.88 -12.59
C PHE A 365 14.21 15.05 -11.50
N TYR A 366 12.97 14.63 -11.78
CA TYR A 366 11.88 14.80 -10.81
C TYR A 366 12.01 13.89 -9.59
N ASP A 367 12.67 12.73 -9.69
CA ASP A 367 13.05 11.93 -8.51
C ASP A 367 13.92 12.73 -7.54
N THR A 368 14.92 13.43 -8.09
CA THR A 368 15.84 14.27 -7.32
C THR A 368 15.08 15.44 -6.70
N GLU A 369 14.17 16.05 -7.45
CA GLU A 369 13.29 17.10 -6.94
C GLU A 369 12.33 16.61 -5.84
N VAL A 370 11.82 15.37 -5.94
CA VAL A 370 10.99 14.77 -4.88
C VAL A 370 11.81 14.55 -3.62
N GLU A 371 13.06 14.09 -3.73
CA GLU A 371 14.00 13.99 -2.60
C GLU A 371 14.20 15.33 -1.91
N ALA A 372 14.63 16.35 -2.67
CA ALA A 372 14.88 17.68 -2.13
C ALA A 372 13.63 18.28 -1.47
N THR A 373 12.46 18.11 -2.09
CA THR A 373 11.19 18.58 -1.52
C THR A 373 10.87 17.83 -0.23
N THR A 374 11.08 16.52 -0.19
CA THR A 374 10.80 15.70 0.99
C THR A 374 11.70 16.10 2.18
N GLU A 375 12.97 16.40 1.92
CA GLU A 375 13.91 16.89 2.94
C GLU A 375 13.52 18.27 3.46
N GLN A 376 13.20 19.21 2.57
CA GLN A 376 12.71 20.55 2.93
C GLN A 376 11.45 20.48 3.78
N LEU A 377 10.50 19.62 3.39
CA LEU A 377 9.28 19.39 4.16
C LEU A 377 9.59 18.88 5.56
N THR A 378 10.50 17.91 5.68
CA THR A 378 10.91 17.36 6.97
C THR A 378 11.54 18.43 7.86
N ALA A 379 12.43 19.26 7.31
CA ALA A 379 13.07 20.36 8.02
C ALA A 379 12.05 21.43 8.47
N MET A 380 11.04 21.74 7.66
CA MET A 380 9.97 22.67 8.04
C MET A 380 9.02 22.10 9.10
N MET A 381 8.85 20.78 9.15
CA MET A 381 8.00 20.16 10.17
C MET A 381 8.58 20.28 11.58
N GLU A 382 9.90 20.36 11.73
CA GLU A 382 10.53 20.43 13.07
C GLU A 382 10.17 21.72 13.84
N PRO A 383 10.36 22.94 13.30
CA PRO A 383 9.89 24.17 13.96
C PRO A 383 8.38 24.17 14.22
N LEU A 384 7.59 23.63 13.29
CA LEU A 384 6.15 23.54 13.46
C LEU A 384 5.78 22.61 14.62
N MET A 385 6.45 21.45 14.73
CA MET A 385 6.25 20.53 15.84
C MET A 385 6.69 21.15 17.17
N ILE A 386 7.83 21.82 17.22
CA ILE A 386 8.29 22.51 18.44
C ILE A 386 7.29 23.59 18.86
N GLY A 387 6.78 24.38 17.91
CA GLY A 387 5.77 25.40 18.17
C GLY A 387 4.45 24.80 18.68
N VAL A 388 3.96 23.74 18.05
CA VAL A 388 2.71 23.06 18.46
C VAL A 388 2.88 22.39 19.82
N ILE A 389 3.96 21.63 20.04
CA ILE A 389 4.21 20.94 21.31
C ILE A 389 4.47 21.96 22.42
N GLY A 390 5.30 22.97 22.16
CA GLY A 390 5.55 24.05 23.10
C GLY A 390 4.26 24.80 23.45
N GLY A 391 3.38 25.05 22.48
CA GLY A 391 2.07 25.64 22.71
C GLY A 391 1.16 24.76 23.56
N ILE A 392 1.10 23.45 23.27
CA ILE A 392 0.30 22.48 24.02
C ILE A 392 0.83 22.34 25.45
N VAL A 393 2.10 21.99 25.62
CA VAL A 393 2.72 21.75 26.93
C VAL A 393 2.81 23.04 27.73
N GLY A 394 3.24 24.15 27.12
CA GLY A 394 3.30 25.45 27.77
C GLY A 394 1.92 25.95 28.18
N GLY A 395 0.92 25.81 27.30
CA GLY A 395 -0.48 26.11 27.60
C GLY A 395 -1.00 25.28 28.76
N MET A 396 -0.70 23.98 28.80
CA MET A 396 -1.05 23.09 29.91
C MET A 396 -0.37 23.52 31.21
N VAL A 397 0.94 23.79 31.21
CA VAL A 397 1.66 24.23 32.41
C VAL A 397 1.06 25.54 32.95
N ILE A 398 0.87 26.55 32.10
CA ILE A 398 0.28 27.83 32.52
C ILE A 398 -1.12 27.61 33.10
N ALA A 399 -1.95 26.79 32.44
CA ALA A 399 -3.30 26.51 32.89
C ALA A 399 -3.35 25.72 34.21
N LEU A 400 -2.34 24.92 34.53
CA LEU A 400 -2.25 24.20 35.80
C LEU A 400 -1.63 25.06 36.93
N TYR A 401 -0.78 26.03 36.58
CA TYR A 401 -0.14 26.93 37.56
C TYR A 401 -0.98 28.16 37.92
N LEU A 402 -1.71 28.77 36.97
CA LEU A 402 -2.60 29.90 37.24
C LEU A 402 -3.58 29.67 38.41
N PRO A 403 -4.22 28.49 38.53
CA PRO A 403 -5.09 28.19 39.65
C PRO A 403 -4.33 28.22 40.99
N MET A 404 -3.09 27.71 41.05
CA MET A 404 -2.31 27.75 42.30
C MET A 404 -2.12 29.18 42.82
N PHE A 405 -1.85 30.16 41.95
CA PHE A 405 -1.72 31.57 42.36
C PHE A 405 -3.02 32.13 42.94
N LYS A 406 -4.17 31.83 42.33
CA LYS A 406 -5.48 32.26 42.87
C LYS A 406 -5.79 31.63 44.23
N ILE A 407 -5.40 30.37 44.46
CA ILE A 407 -5.56 29.72 45.77
C ILE A 407 -4.74 30.47 46.82
N PHE A 408 -3.49 30.84 46.52
CA PHE A 408 -2.67 31.62 47.45
C PHE A 408 -3.30 32.99 47.78
N GLU A 409 -3.90 33.68 46.81
CA GLU A 409 -4.63 34.94 47.04
C GLU A 409 -5.93 34.76 47.84
N MET A 410 -6.55 33.57 47.83
CA MET A 410 -7.77 33.30 48.62
C MET A 410 -7.47 32.87 50.05
N ILE A 411 -6.27 32.33 50.31
CA ILE A 411 -5.83 31.87 51.64
C ILE A 411 -5.04 32.95 52.39
N ALA A 412 -4.38 33.87 51.68
CA ALA A 412 -3.73 35.06 52.25
C ALA A 412 -4.73 36.19 52.52
#